data_AF-A0A7J9HYF5-F1
#
_entry.id   AF-A0A7J9HYF5-F1
#
_cell.length_a   1.000
_cell.length_b   1.000
_cell.length_c   1.000
_cell.angle_alpha   90.00
_cell.angle_beta   90.00
_cell.angle_gamma   90.00
#
_symmetry.space_group_name_H-M   'P 1'
#
loop_
_entity.id
_entity.type
_entity.pdbx_description
1 polymer ?
#
loop_
_entity_poly.entity_id
_entity_poly.type
_entity_poly.pdbx_seq_one_letter_code
_entity_poly.pdbx_strand_id
1 'polypeptide(L)'
;NKVHNCCPTCRRDLGDIRCLALEEVAESLEVPCKYQNLGCHDIFPYYGKLKHEQHCWFRPYKCPYAASDCSVTGDIPTLVAHLKDDHKVDMHDGCFFNHRYVKSNPHEVEIATWIAY
;
A
#
# COMPACT_ATOMS: atom_id res chain seq x y z
N ASN A 1 -4.15 15.99 -7.75
CA ASN A 1 -3.71 16.88 -8.85
C ASN A 1 -3.82 16.14 -10.17
N LYS A 2 -4.88 16.39 -10.93
CA LYS A 2 -5.07 15.83 -12.27
C LYS A 2 -4.58 16.89 -13.26
N VAL A 3 -3.57 16.57 -14.06
CA VAL A 3 -3.05 17.49 -15.08
C VAL A 3 -4.08 17.52 -16.21
N HIS A 4 -4.58 18.71 -16.55
CA HIS A 4 -5.43 18.89 -17.72
C HIS A 4 -4.58 18.79 -18.98
N ASN A 5 -5.05 18.07 -20.02
CA ASN A 5 -4.35 17.89 -21.30
C ASN A 5 -4.34 19.16 -22.17
N CYS A 6 -4.18 20.33 -21.57
CA CYS A 6 -4.11 21.63 -22.22
C CYS A 6 -2.78 22.31 -21.89
N CYS A 7 -2.22 23.03 -22.85
CA CYS A 7 -1.00 23.79 -22.67
C CYS A 7 -1.23 24.89 -21.62
N PRO A 8 -0.45 24.96 -20.53
CA PRO A 8 -0.66 25.98 -19.50
C PRO A 8 -0.41 27.40 -20.01
N THR A 9 0.40 27.55 -21.06
CA THR A 9 0.74 28.85 -21.65
C THR A 9 -0.33 29.36 -22.62
N CYS A 10 -0.76 28.53 -23.57
CA CYS A 10 -1.66 28.96 -24.64
C CYS A 10 -3.08 28.34 -24.56
N ARG A 11 -3.34 27.50 -23.56
CA ARG A 11 -4.63 26.84 -23.26
C ARG A 11 -5.20 25.95 -24.37
N ARG A 12 -4.41 25.61 -25.40
CA ARG A 12 -4.80 24.67 -26.46
C ARG A 12 -4.60 23.23 -25.99
N ASP A 13 -5.36 22.29 -26.56
CA ASP A 13 -5.17 20.87 -26.32
C ASP A 13 -3.76 20.42 -26.75
N LEU A 14 -3.08 19.71 -25.85
CA LEU A 14 -1.74 19.18 -26.10
C LEU A 14 -1.77 17.91 -26.96
N GLY A 15 -2.88 17.17 -26.96
CA GLY A 15 -2.93 15.85 -27.60
C GLY A 15 -1.98 14.84 -26.94
N ASP A 16 -1.66 13.75 -27.65
CA ASP A 16 -0.73 12.71 -27.21
C ASP A 16 0.66 12.98 -27.78
N ILE A 17 1.45 13.81 -27.09
CA ILE A 17 2.82 14.16 -27.48
C ILE A 17 3.81 13.33 -26.65
N ARG A 18 4.63 12.54 -27.34
CA ARG A 18 5.72 11.76 -26.75
C ARG A 18 7.07 12.40 -27.05
N CYS A 19 7.86 12.72 -26.02
CA CYS A 19 9.16 13.37 -26.16
C CYS A 19 10.30 12.41 -25.78
N LEU A 20 10.88 11.74 -26.78
CA LEU A 20 11.93 10.73 -26.58
C LEU A 20 13.18 11.30 -25.88
N ALA A 21 13.55 12.56 -26.16
CA ALA A 21 14.68 13.21 -25.50
C ALA A 21 14.48 13.34 -23.97
N LEU A 22 13.26 13.61 -23.52
CA LEU A 22 12.96 13.66 -22.07
C LEU A 22 12.91 12.25 -21.46
N GLU A 23 12.55 11.23 -22.23
CA GLU A 23 12.61 9.84 -21.79
C GLU A 23 14.08 9.42 -21.54
N GLU A 24 14.99 9.70 -22.49
CA GLU A 24 16.43 9.44 -22.33
C GLU A 24 17.03 10.17 -21.12
N VAL A 25 16.67 11.44 -20.92
CA VAL A 25 17.08 12.17 -19.72
C VAL A 25 16.56 11.49 -18.46
N ALA A 26 15.27 11.11 -18.41
CA ALA A 26 14.70 10.42 -17.26
C ALA A 26 15.37 9.07 -16.95
N GLU A 27 15.84 8.35 -17.97
CA GLU A 27 16.60 7.11 -17.81
C GLU A 27 17.99 7.35 -17.18
N SER A 28 18.61 8.49 -17.46
CA SER A 28 19.91 8.87 -16.88
C SER A 28 19.83 9.42 -15.45
N LEU A 29 18.63 9.80 -14.98
CA LEU A 29 18.44 10.40 -13.67
C LEU A 29 18.29 9.34 -12.58
N GLU A 30 19.09 9.49 -11.53
CA GLU A 30 18.98 8.74 -10.29
C GLU A 30 18.18 9.52 -9.25
N VAL A 31 17.16 8.89 -8.69
CA VAL A 31 16.22 9.51 -7.74
C VAL A 31 16.06 8.64 -6.49
N PRO A 32 16.04 9.23 -5.28
CA PRO A 32 15.82 8.48 -4.06
C PRO A 32 14.38 7.98 -3.97
N CYS A 33 14.18 6.88 -3.25
CA CYS A 33 12.86 6.38 -2.90
C CYS A 33 12.02 7.44 -2.15
N LYS A 34 10.72 7.58 -2.46
CA LYS A 34 9.86 8.51 -1.72
C LYS A 34 9.73 8.21 -0.22
N TYR A 35 10.03 6.98 0.20
CA TYR A 35 10.00 6.55 1.61
C TYR A 35 11.37 6.73 2.29
N GLN A 36 12.25 7.58 1.76
CA GLN A 36 13.54 7.89 2.38
C GLN A 36 13.41 8.40 3.82
N ASN A 37 12.40 9.23 4.10
CA ASN A 37 12.11 9.71 5.45
C ASN A 37 11.62 8.60 6.40
N LEU A 38 11.23 7.44 5.88
CA LEU A 38 10.81 6.27 6.66
C LEU A 38 11.93 5.24 6.79
N GLY A 39 13.11 5.47 6.19
CA GLY A 39 14.29 4.60 6.32
C GLY A 39 14.78 3.97 5.01
N CYS A 40 14.12 4.21 3.87
CA CYS A 40 14.58 3.66 2.59
C CYS A 40 15.68 4.54 1.95
N HIS A 41 16.94 4.11 2.05
CA HIS A 41 18.06 4.84 1.46
C HIS A 41 18.40 4.44 0.01
N ASP A 42 17.57 3.58 -0.60
CA ASP A 42 17.80 3.12 -1.97
C ASP A 42 17.56 4.23 -3.00
N ILE A 43 18.37 4.20 -4.05
CA ILE A 43 18.36 5.13 -5.18
C ILE A 43 18.16 4.33 -6.46
N PHE A 44 17.31 4.83 -7.36
CA PHE A 44 16.95 4.13 -8.59
C PHE A 44 16.87 5.08 -9.79
N PRO A 45 17.03 4.58 -11.02
CA PRO A 45 16.58 5.28 -12.23
C PRO A 45 15.10 5.64 -12.14
N TYR A 46 14.67 6.73 -12.78
CA TYR A 46 13.29 7.24 -12.68
C TYR A 46 12.20 6.16 -12.83
N TYR A 47 12.28 5.32 -13.88
CA TYR A 47 11.31 4.25 -14.12
C TYR A 47 11.46 3.05 -13.18
N GLY A 48 12.67 2.78 -12.68
CA GLY A 48 12.93 1.72 -11.70
C GLY A 48 12.33 2.04 -10.34
N LYS A 49 12.35 3.31 -9.95
CA LYS A 49 11.81 3.79 -8.66
C LYS A 49 10.35 3.40 -8.46
N LEU A 50 9.51 3.56 -9.50
CA LEU A 50 8.07 3.26 -9.40
C LEU A 50 7.79 1.79 -9.08
N LYS A 51 8.60 0.87 -9.62
CA LYS A 51 8.48 -0.58 -9.33
C LYS A 51 8.89 -0.89 -7.90
N HIS A 52 9.97 -0.27 -7.43
CA HIS A 52 10.42 -0.38 -6.05
C HIS A 52 9.37 0.16 -5.07
N GLU A 53 8.83 1.37 -5.29
CA GLU A 53 7.90 2.02 -4.36
C GLU A 53 6.57 1.27 -4.13
N GLN A 54 6.21 0.35 -5.02
CA GLN A 54 5.06 -0.54 -4.84
C GLN A 54 5.35 -1.66 -3.84
N HIS A 55 6.61 -2.09 -3.73
CA HIS A 55 7.06 -3.23 -2.93
C HIS A 55 8.08 -2.84 -1.85
N CYS A 56 8.29 -1.54 -1.64
CA CYS A 56 9.26 -1.04 -0.68
C CYS A 56 8.86 -1.48 0.74
N TRP A 57 9.83 -2.01 1.49
CA TRP A 57 9.60 -2.46 2.86
C TRP A 57 9.16 -1.32 3.80
N PHE A 58 9.61 -0.09 3.51
CA PHE A 58 9.27 1.11 4.28
C PHE A 58 7.97 1.77 3.82
N ARG A 59 7.24 1.16 2.89
CA ARG A 59 5.93 1.65 2.45
C ARG A 59 4.91 1.50 3.58
N PRO A 60 4.18 2.56 3.96
CA PRO A 60 3.11 2.43 4.92
C PRO A 60 1.88 1.74 4.30
N TYR A 61 1.14 1.02 5.13
CA TYR A 61 -0.06 0.28 4.78
C TYR A 61 -1.29 1.01 5.32
N LYS A 62 -2.43 0.85 4.63
CA LYS A 62 -3.72 1.28 5.16
C LYS A 62 -4.23 0.26 6.16
N CYS A 63 -4.98 0.71 7.17
CA CYS A 63 -5.65 -0.19 8.10
C CYS A 63 -6.51 -1.22 7.34
N PRO A 64 -6.34 -2.54 7.60
CA PRO A 64 -7.07 -3.59 6.90
C PRO A 64 -8.47 -3.86 7.48
N TYR A 65 -8.90 -3.12 8.51
CA TYR A 65 -10.16 -3.37 9.19
C TYR A 65 -11.36 -3.02 8.29
N ALA A 66 -12.08 -4.05 7.83
CA ALA A 66 -13.11 -3.91 6.80
C ALA A 66 -14.46 -3.38 7.30
N ALA A 67 -14.73 -3.43 8.60
CA ALA A 67 -16.05 -3.09 9.16
C ALA A 67 -16.24 -1.59 9.43
N SER A 68 -15.23 -0.76 9.17
CA SER A 68 -15.31 0.70 9.32
C SER A 68 -14.46 1.40 8.27
N ASP A 69 -14.81 2.66 7.95
CA ASP A 69 -14.05 3.51 7.02
C ASP A 69 -12.78 4.09 7.69
N CYS A 70 -11.92 3.21 8.24
CA CYS A 70 -10.72 3.62 8.93
C CYS A 70 -9.67 4.15 7.95
N SER A 71 -9.26 5.41 8.13
CA SER A 71 -8.27 6.08 7.28
C SER A 71 -6.84 6.00 7.82
N VAL A 72 -6.61 5.29 8.92
CA VAL A 72 -5.28 5.17 9.53
C VAL A 72 -4.32 4.45 8.58
N THR A 73 -3.11 4.98 8.48
CA THR A 73 -2.03 4.47 7.63
C THR A 73 -0.73 4.51 8.42
N GLY A 74 0.06 3.44 8.37
CA GLY A 74 1.29 3.31 9.16
C GLY A 74 2.11 2.08 8.79
N ASP A 75 3.20 1.84 9.50
CA ASP A 75 3.95 0.60 9.41
C ASP A 75 3.22 -0.55 10.13
N ILE A 76 3.76 -1.77 10.01
CA ILE A 76 3.14 -2.97 10.60
C ILE A 76 3.00 -2.83 12.14
N PRO A 77 4.05 -2.47 12.91
CA PRO A 77 3.91 -2.31 14.35
C PRO A 77 2.84 -1.28 14.75
N THR A 78 2.78 -0.14 14.07
CA THR A 78 1.77 0.90 14.32
C THR A 78 0.36 0.37 14.05
N LEU A 79 0.16 -0.35 12.95
CA LEU A 79 -1.15 -0.89 12.61
C LEU A 79 -1.59 -2.03 13.54
N VAL A 80 -0.67 -2.86 14.02
CA VAL A 80 -0.99 -3.90 15.00
C VAL A 80 -1.48 -3.27 16.31
N ALA A 81 -0.80 -2.23 16.79
CA ALA A 81 -1.24 -1.48 17.97
C ALA A 81 -2.61 -0.83 17.74
N HIS A 82 -2.78 -0.13 16.62
CA HIS A 82 -4.06 0.49 16.22
C HIS A 82 -5.23 -0.51 16.16
N LEU A 83 -5.03 -1.68 15.56
CA LEU A 83 -6.08 -2.71 15.47
C LEU A 83 -6.51 -3.22 16.85
N LYS A 84 -5.57 -3.35 17.79
CA LYS A 84 -5.84 -3.76 19.16
C LYS A 84 -6.54 -2.65 19.96
N ASP A 85 -6.06 -1.42 19.85
CA ASP A 85 -6.48 -0.33 20.72
C ASP A 85 -7.74 0.37 20.22
N ASP A 86 -7.90 0.58 18.91
CA ASP A 86 -9.03 1.28 18.32
C ASP A 86 -10.14 0.33 17.87
N HIS A 87 -9.77 -0.79 17.23
CA HIS A 87 -10.73 -1.75 16.68
C HIS A 87 -11.03 -2.94 17.60
N LYS A 88 -10.33 -3.05 18.75
CA LYS A 88 -10.48 -4.13 19.72
C LYS A 88 -10.37 -5.52 19.08
N VAL A 89 -9.51 -5.65 18.07
CA VAL A 89 -9.24 -6.94 17.40
C VAL A 89 -8.41 -7.79 18.34
N ASP A 90 -8.90 -8.99 18.64
CA ASP A 90 -8.15 -9.99 19.37
C ASP A 90 -6.99 -10.50 18.52
N MET A 91 -5.77 -10.18 18.96
CA MET A 91 -4.53 -10.63 18.34
C MET A 91 -4.07 -11.91 19.04
N HIS A 92 -3.87 -12.98 18.27
CA HIS A 92 -3.27 -14.22 18.76
C HIS A 92 -1.83 -14.32 18.29
N ASP A 93 -0.91 -14.64 19.21
CA ASP A 93 0.49 -14.92 18.89
C ASP A 93 0.61 -16.30 18.23
N GLY A 94 0.35 -16.39 16.92
CA GLY A 94 0.55 -17.62 16.15
C GLY A 94 -0.08 -17.65 14.76
N CYS A 95 0.43 -18.52 13.88
CA CYS A 95 -0.08 -18.75 12.52
C CYS A 95 -1.38 -19.58 12.46
N PHE A 96 -2.00 -19.87 13.61
CA PHE A 96 -3.22 -20.67 13.68
C PHE A 96 -4.44 -19.77 13.51
N PHE A 97 -4.72 -19.41 12.25
CA PHE A 97 -5.93 -18.71 11.87
C PHE A 97 -7.12 -19.68 11.93
N ASN A 98 -7.76 -19.80 13.09
CA ASN A 98 -9.11 -20.33 13.17
C ASN A 98 -10.05 -19.21 12.78
N HIS A 99 -10.38 -19.07 11.49
CA HIS A 99 -11.44 -18.16 11.04
C HIS A 99 -12.80 -18.71 11.50
N ARG A 100 -13.06 -18.65 12.81
CA ARG A 100 -14.39 -18.82 13.37
C ARG A 100 -15.11 -17.52 13.05
N TYR A 101 -15.89 -17.52 11.96
CA TYR A 101 -17.01 -16.59 11.80
C TYR A 101 -17.66 -16.50 13.18
N VAL A 102 -17.60 -15.34 13.84
CA VAL A 102 -18.21 -15.15 15.16
C VAL A 102 -19.71 -15.17 14.94
N LYS A 103 -20.28 -16.37 14.86
CA LYS A 103 -21.70 -16.58 15.12
C LYS A 103 -21.88 -16.49 16.62
N SER A 104 -22.78 -15.62 17.05
CA SER A 104 -23.09 -15.32 18.45
C SER A 104 -23.59 -16.53 19.26
N ASN A 105 -23.75 -17.70 18.64
CA ASN A 105 -24.29 -18.90 19.23
C ASN A 105 -23.24 -20.04 19.25
N PRO A 106 -22.77 -20.48 20.45
CA PRO A 106 -21.75 -21.52 20.59
C PRO A 106 -22.12 -22.90 20.01
N HIS A 107 -23.39 -23.13 19.69
CA HIS A 107 -23.91 -24.41 19.20
C HIS A 107 -23.85 -24.61 17.68
N GLU A 108 -23.47 -23.59 16.89
CA GLU A 108 -23.47 -23.66 15.42
C GLU A 108 -22.08 -23.82 14.79
N VAL A 109 -21.05 -24.14 15.58
CA VAL A 109 -19.68 -24.28 15.06
C VAL A 109 -19.49 -25.68 14.48
N GLU A 110 -19.81 -25.87 13.20
CA GLU A 110 -19.31 -27.02 12.45
C GLU A 110 -17.81 -26.87 12.22
N ILE A 111 -17.06 -27.90 12.61
CA ILE A 111 -15.61 -27.95 12.62
C ILE A 111 -15.14 -28.20 11.18
N ALA A 112 -14.79 -27.13 10.45
CA ALA A 112 -14.15 -27.24 9.15
C ALA A 112 -12.63 -27.42 9.33
N THR A 113 -12.20 -28.67 9.54
CA THR A 113 -10.78 -29.05 9.57
C THR A 113 -10.26 -29.13 8.12
N TRP A 114 -9.63 -28.08 7.63
CA TRP A 114 -8.93 -28.14 6.34
C TRP A 114 -7.50 -28.65 6.57
N ILE A 115 -7.27 -29.93 6.24
CA ILE A 115 -5.93 -30.52 6.16
C ILE A 115 -5.37 -30.12 4.79
N ALA A 116 -4.30 -29.32 4.77
CA ALA A 116 -3.55 -29.04 3.55
C ALA A 116 -2.66 -30.25 3.23
N TYR A 117 -2.83 -30.82 2.04
CA TYR A 117 -1.84 -31.69 1.38
C TYR A 117 -0.84 -30.84 0.62
#